data_AF-A0A952DPF5-F1
#
_entry.id   AF-A0A952DPF5-F1
#
_cell.length_a   1.000
_cell.length_b   1.000
_cell.length_c   1.000
_cell.angle_alpha   90.00
_cell.angle_beta   90.00
_cell.angle_gamma   90.00
#
_symmetry.space_group_name_H-M   'P 1'
#
loop_
_entity.id
_entity.type
_entity.pdbx_description
1 polymer ?
#
loop_
_entity_poly.entity_id
_entity_poly.type
_entity_poly.pdbx_seq_one_letter_code
_entity_poly.pdbx_strand_id
1 'polypeptide(L)'
;MARRRIRSVKVPRQPRQGWFAYLAGKAAHFAGRAATFFLAAALVIIWGLTGPLFDFSDTWQLVINTSTTIVTFLMVFLIQNTQNRDTIALQVKLDALIFANHGTANRLAAAELMSDRELEHLHDEYSKRAAHMLATLERHRSSTKSKRRKT
;
A
#
# COMPACT_ATOMS: atom_id res chain seq x y z
N MET A 1 -38.81 6.19 -11.95
CA MET A 1 -37.65 5.62 -11.24
C MET A 1 -37.06 4.46 -12.04
N ALA A 2 -36.00 4.71 -12.82
CA ALA A 2 -35.38 3.68 -13.67
C ALA A 2 -34.33 2.90 -12.87
N ARG A 3 -34.61 1.62 -12.57
CA ARG A 3 -33.64 0.69 -11.98
C ARG A 3 -32.49 0.49 -12.97
N ARG A 4 -31.33 1.11 -12.73
CA ARG A 4 -30.10 0.83 -13.50
C ARG A 4 -29.74 -0.64 -13.32
N ARG A 5 -29.90 -1.45 -14.38
CA ARG A 5 -29.41 -2.84 -14.41
C ARG A 5 -27.90 -2.81 -14.22
N ILE A 6 -27.42 -3.43 -13.15
CA ILE A 6 -26.00 -3.76 -12.99
C ILE A 6 -25.66 -4.72 -14.14
N ARG A 7 -24.98 -4.23 -15.19
CA ARG A 7 -24.44 -5.09 -16.24
C ARG A 7 -23.48 -6.06 -15.55
N SER A 8 -23.72 -7.36 -15.70
CA SER A 8 -22.80 -8.40 -15.25
C SER A 8 -21.46 -8.21 -15.96
N VAL A 9 -20.50 -7.60 -15.27
CA VAL A 9 -19.13 -7.48 -15.77
C VAL A 9 -18.57 -8.89 -15.87
N LYS A 10 -18.25 -9.34 -17.09
CA LYS A 10 -17.50 -10.58 -17.29
C LYS A 10 -16.13 -10.38 -16.66
N VAL A 11 -15.88 -11.03 -15.52
CA VAL A 11 -14.55 -11.08 -14.91
C VAL A 11 -13.64 -11.81 -15.91
N PRO A 12 -12.61 -11.16 -16.47
CA PRO A 12 -11.68 -11.84 -17.36
C PRO A 12 -11.02 -13.00 -16.61
N ARG A 13 -10.81 -14.14 -17.29
CA ARG A 13 -10.03 -15.25 -16.72
C ARG A 13 -8.67 -14.70 -16.31
N GLN A 14 -8.28 -14.87 -15.05
CA GLN A 14 -6.98 -14.40 -14.59
C GLN A 14 -5.89 -15.03 -15.48
N PRO A 15 -5.04 -14.24 -16.14
CA PRO A 15 -3.90 -14.79 -16.86
C PRO A 15 -3.06 -15.61 -15.89
N ARG A 16 -2.57 -16.79 -16.31
CA ARG A 16 -1.71 -17.62 -15.45
C ARG A 16 -0.55 -16.74 -15.00
N GLN A 17 -0.42 -16.55 -13.68
CA GLN A 17 0.68 -15.80 -13.12
C GLN A 17 1.99 -16.44 -13.59
N GLY A 18 2.92 -15.62 -14.09
CA GLY A 18 4.25 -16.10 -14.44
C GLY A 18 4.89 -16.79 -13.23
N TRP A 19 5.77 -17.77 -13.48
CA TRP A 19 6.37 -18.60 -12.43
C TRP A 19 7.00 -17.77 -11.30
N PHE A 20 7.65 -16.65 -11.64
CA PHE A 20 8.26 -15.73 -10.67
C PHE A 20 7.22 -15.05 -9.78
N ALA A 21 6.10 -14.57 -10.36
CA ALA A 21 5.02 -13.95 -9.60
C ALA A 21 4.34 -14.93 -8.65
N TYR A 22 4.20 -16.19 -9.06
CA TYR A 22 3.71 -17.26 -8.19
C TYR A 22 4.66 -17.52 -7.01
N LEU A 23 5.97 -17.58 -7.29
CA LEU A 23 7.01 -17.79 -6.28
C LEU A 23 7.08 -16.63 -5.28
N ALA A 24 7.07 -15.38 -5.79
CA ALA A 24 7.03 -14.17 -4.97
C ALA A 24 5.80 -14.10 -4.08
N GLY A 25 4.61 -14.39 -4.63
CA GLY A 25 3.36 -14.42 -3.84
C GLY A 25 3.38 -15.49 -2.74
N LYS A 26 3.89 -16.70 -3.03
CA LYS A 26 4.05 -17.76 -2.01
C LYS A 26 5.05 -17.38 -0.93
N ALA A 27 6.20 -16.85 -1.32
CA ALA A 27 7.25 -16.43 -0.39
C ALA A 27 6.77 -15.30 0.52
N ALA A 28 6.12 -14.26 -0.04
CA ALA A 28 5.55 -13.17 0.72
C ALA A 28 4.46 -13.66 1.69
N HIS A 29 3.57 -14.54 1.24
CA HIS A 29 2.55 -15.14 2.09
C HIS A 29 3.16 -15.97 3.23
N PHE A 30 4.22 -16.73 2.96
CA PHE A 30 4.90 -17.50 4.01
C PHE A 30 5.62 -16.58 5.00
N ALA A 31 6.35 -15.59 4.51
CA ALA A 31 7.08 -14.62 5.33
C ALA A 31 6.17 -13.77 6.23
N GLY A 32 4.94 -13.44 5.77
CA GLY A 32 3.98 -12.65 6.55
C GLY A 32 3.26 -13.41 7.68
N ARG A 33 3.43 -14.73 7.81
CA ARG A 33 2.75 -15.52 8.86
C ARG A 33 3.49 -15.44 10.19
N ALA A 34 2.75 -15.25 11.28
CA ALA A 34 3.30 -15.25 12.64
C ALA A 34 4.07 -16.54 12.98
N ALA A 35 3.58 -17.71 12.52
CA ALA A 35 4.28 -18.98 12.72
C ALA A 35 5.68 -19.01 12.08
N THR A 36 5.85 -18.37 10.92
CA THR A 36 7.14 -18.27 10.23
C THR A 36 8.11 -17.39 11.00
N PHE A 37 7.63 -16.31 11.62
CA PHE A 37 8.44 -15.47 12.50
C PHE A 37 8.98 -16.26 13.70
N PHE A 38 8.12 -17.01 14.40
CA PHE A 38 8.55 -17.82 15.54
C PHE A 38 9.52 -18.94 15.11
N LEU A 39 9.32 -19.54 13.93
CA LEU A 39 10.25 -20.50 13.36
C LEU A 39 11.62 -19.88 13.07
N ALA A 40 11.64 -18.69 12.47
CA ALA A 40 12.89 -17.94 12.20
C ALA A 40 13.59 -17.55 13.51
N ALA A 41 12.85 -17.08 14.51
CA ALA A 41 13.39 -16.76 15.83
C ALA A 41 13.98 -18.00 16.52
N ALA A 42 13.29 -19.14 16.46
CA ALA A 42 13.78 -20.41 16.99
C ALA A 42 15.08 -20.85 16.29
N LEU A 43 15.16 -20.71 14.96
CA LEU A 43 16.38 -20.99 14.21
C LEU A 43 17.56 -20.10 14.66
N VAL A 44 17.33 -18.80 14.89
CA VAL A 44 18.35 -17.88 15.39
C VAL A 44 18.79 -18.24 16.81
N ILE A 45 17.87 -18.67 17.67
CA ILE A 45 18.19 -19.13 19.03
C ILE A 45 19.03 -20.41 18.97
N ILE A 46 18.62 -21.42 18.20
CA ILE A 46 19.36 -22.67 18.04
C ILE A 46 20.76 -22.38 17.51
N TRP A 47 20.88 -21.52 16.50
CA TRP A 47 22.15 -21.03 15.99
C TRP A 47 23.00 -20.44 17.13
N GLY A 48 22.49 -19.47 17.88
CA GLY A 48 23.22 -18.89 19.02
C GLY A 48 23.69 -19.93 20.05
N LEU A 49 22.84 -20.92 20.36
CA LEU A 49 23.14 -22.00 21.31
C LEU A 49 24.20 -22.99 20.81
N THR A 50 24.33 -23.16 19.49
CA THR A 50 25.41 -23.95 18.89
C THR A 50 26.75 -23.20 18.84
N GLY A 51 26.76 -21.88 19.05
CA GLY A 51 27.97 -21.06 19.01
C GLY A 51 29.10 -21.48 19.95
N PRO A 52 28.85 -21.84 21.22
CA PRO A 52 29.87 -22.35 22.13
C PRO A 52 30.55 -23.64 21.66
N LEU A 53 29.88 -24.48 20.84
CA LEU A 53 30.49 -25.69 20.28
C LEU A 53 31.53 -25.38 19.19
N PHE A 54 31.49 -24.18 18.63
CA PHE A 54 32.38 -23.70 17.56
C PHE A 54 33.22 -22.51 18.00
N ASP A 55 33.36 -22.28 19.31
CA ASP A 55 34.09 -21.16 19.92
C ASP A 55 33.74 -19.78 19.35
N PHE A 56 32.50 -19.61 18.86
CA PHE A 56 32.09 -18.40 18.13
C PHE A 56 33.04 -17.99 16.99
N SER A 57 33.61 -18.98 16.28
CA SER A 57 34.59 -18.76 15.21
C SER A 57 34.12 -17.82 14.09
N ASP A 58 35.08 -17.26 13.36
CA ASP A 58 34.82 -16.39 12.21
C ASP A 58 33.98 -17.09 11.14
N THR A 59 34.28 -18.36 10.85
CA THR A 59 33.47 -19.17 9.92
C THR A 59 32.04 -19.32 10.42
N TRP A 60 31.85 -19.46 11.73
CA TRP A 60 30.52 -19.59 12.29
C TRP A 60 29.68 -18.33 12.09
N GLN A 61 30.24 -17.17 12.43
CA GLN A 61 29.58 -15.88 12.23
C GLN A 61 29.37 -15.55 10.75
N LEU A 62 30.33 -15.92 9.90
CA LEU A 62 30.25 -15.70 8.46
C LEU A 62 29.03 -16.42 7.85
N VAL A 63 28.77 -17.66 8.25
CA VAL A 63 27.66 -18.46 7.70
C VAL A 63 26.31 -17.76 7.86
N ILE A 64 25.98 -17.25 9.05
CA ILE A 64 24.69 -16.57 9.25
C ILE A 64 24.63 -15.22 8.54
N ASN A 65 25.73 -14.47 8.55
CA ASN A 65 25.78 -13.15 7.94
C ASN A 65 25.61 -13.25 6.43
N THR A 66 26.40 -14.11 5.77
CA THR A 66 26.33 -14.35 4.33
C THR A 66 24.97 -14.91 3.94
N SER A 67 24.43 -15.88 4.69
CA SER A 67 23.11 -16.46 4.40
C SER A 67 22.00 -15.42 4.50
N THR A 68 21.99 -14.63 5.57
CA THR A 68 20.97 -13.59 5.78
C THR A 68 21.06 -12.50 4.72
N THR A 69 22.27 -12.13 4.30
CA THR A 69 22.50 -11.14 3.25
C THR A 69 21.92 -11.62 1.91
N ILE A 70 22.20 -12.87 1.52
CA ILE A 70 21.65 -13.47 0.28
C ILE A 70 20.12 -13.51 0.36
N VAL A 71 19.56 -14.01 1.48
CA VAL A 71 18.11 -14.09 1.67
C VAL A 71 17.48 -12.70 1.58
N THR A 72 18.06 -11.70 2.23
CA THR A 72 17.58 -10.31 2.22
C THR A 72 17.63 -9.71 0.82
N PHE A 73 18.73 -9.93 0.09
CA PHE A 73 18.87 -9.46 -1.28
C PHE A 73 17.78 -10.07 -2.19
N LEU A 74 17.53 -11.37 -2.08
CA LEU A 74 16.44 -12.02 -2.81
C LEU A 74 15.06 -11.51 -2.37
N MET A 75 14.87 -11.32 -1.06
CA MET A 75 13.62 -10.83 -0.47
C MET A 75 13.23 -9.47 -1.03
N VAL A 76 14.19 -8.57 -1.27
CA VAL A 76 13.94 -7.26 -1.90
C VAL A 76 13.26 -7.42 -3.27
N PHE A 77 13.68 -8.35 -4.11
CA PHE A 77 13.03 -8.59 -5.41
C PHE A 77 11.63 -9.21 -5.26
N LEU A 78 11.46 -10.14 -4.31
CA LEU A 78 10.17 -10.78 -4.07
C LEU A 78 9.13 -9.78 -3.52
N ILE A 79 9.56 -8.93 -2.59
CA ILE A 79 8.77 -7.82 -2.05
C ILE A 79 8.42 -6.85 -3.18
N GLN A 80 9.40 -6.39 -3.96
CA GLN A 80 9.14 -5.48 -5.08
C GLN A 80 8.14 -6.07 -6.09
N ASN A 81 8.23 -7.36 -6.40
CA ASN A 81 7.28 -7.99 -7.33
C ASN A 81 5.85 -8.00 -6.79
N THR A 82 5.69 -8.36 -5.52
CA THR A 82 4.38 -8.43 -4.86
C THR A 82 3.81 -7.04 -4.67
N GLN A 83 4.61 -6.10 -4.14
CA GLN A 83 4.21 -4.71 -3.93
C GLN A 83 3.86 -4.01 -5.23
N ASN A 84 4.64 -4.16 -6.31
CA ASN A 84 4.33 -3.54 -7.60
C ASN A 84 2.95 -3.99 -8.13
N ARG A 85 2.62 -5.26 -7.97
CA ARG A 85 1.30 -5.79 -8.37
C ARG A 85 0.18 -5.22 -7.51
N ASP A 86 0.37 -5.15 -6.20
CA ASP A 86 -0.62 -4.63 -5.26
C ASP A 86 -0.86 -3.13 -5.47
N THR A 87 0.19 -2.35 -5.76
CA THR A 87 0.09 -0.92 -6.11
C THR A 87 -0.79 -0.71 -7.34
N ILE A 88 -0.55 -1.44 -8.43
CA ILE A 88 -1.36 -1.34 -9.65
C ILE A 88 -2.83 -1.71 -9.36
N ALA A 89 -3.06 -2.76 -8.57
CA ALA A 89 -4.42 -3.16 -8.20
C ALA A 89 -5.14 -2.10 -7.34
N LEU A 90 -4.42 -1.41 -6.46
CA LEU A 90 -4.94 -0.30 -5.68
C LEU A 90 -5.27 0.90 -6.57
N GLN A 91 -4.38 1.29 -7.49
CA GLN A 91 -4.61 2.36 -8.46
C GLN A 91 -5.89 2.13 -9.26
N VAL A 92 -6.05 0.94 -9.85
CA VAL A 92 -7.25 0.59 -10.63
C VAL A 92 -8.54 0.65 -9.78
N LYS A 93 -8.48 0.23 -8.52
CA LYS A 93 -9.63 0.32 -7.60
C LYS A 93 -9.97 1.77 -7.25
N LEU A 94 -8.97 2.60 -7.02
CA LEU A 94 -9.14 4.03 -6.76
C LEU A 94 -9.74 4.73 -7.98
N ASP A 95 -9.21 4.47 -9.18
CA ASP A 95 -9.75 5.00 -10.43
C ASP A 95 -11.23 4.65 -10.60
N ALA A 96 -11.59 3.39 -10.36
CA ALA A 96 -12.99 2.95 -10.45
C ALA A 96 -13.90 3.70 -9.45
N LEU A 97 -13.43 4.00 -8.24
CA LEU A 97 -14.17 4.80 -7.26
C LEU A 97 -14.29 6.28 -7.67
N ILE A 98 -13.21 6.85 -8.22
CA ILE A 98 -13.17 8.22 -8.74
C ILE A 98 -14.17 8.37 -9.90
N PHE A 99 -14.19 7.42 -10.83
CA PHE A 99 -15.14 7.41 -11.95
C PHE A 99 -16.59 7.18 -11.52
N ALA A 100 -16.84 6.38 -10.48
CA ALA A 100 -18.19 6.14 -9.97
C ALA A 100 -18.82 7.39 -9.31
N ASN A 101 -18.00 8.33 -8.83
CA ASN A 101 -18.45 9.52 -8.08
C ASN A 101 -18.70 10.75 -8.97
N HIS A 102 -19.37 10.59 -10.13
CA HIS A 102 -19.66 11.59 -11.17
C HIS A 102 -19.60 13.08 -10.74
N GLY A 103 -18.69 13.86 -11.34
CA GLY A 103 -18.79 15.33 -11.37
C GLY A 103 -17.50 16.10 -11.64
N THR A 104 -16.39 15.73 -10.98
CA THR A 104 -15.16 16.57 -10.95
C THR A 104 -13.88 15.75 -11.09
N ALA A 105 -14.02 14.46 -11.39
CA ALA A 105 -13.11 13.41 -10.95
C ALA A 105 -12.07 12.97 -12.00
N ASN A 106 -12.23 13.41 -13.26
CA ASN A 106 -11.39 12.93 -14.37
C ASN A 106 -9.93 13.41 -14.26
N ARG A 107 -9.69 14.62 -13.71
CA ARG A 107 -8.33 15.15 -13.51
C ARG A 107 -7.64 14.52 -12.30
N LEU A 108 -8.36 14.19 -11.23
CA LEU A 108 -7.77 13.48 -10.08
C LEU A 108 -7.39 12.04 -10.43
N ALA A 109 -8.21 11.34 -11.23
CA ALA A 109 -7.88 10.00 -11.73
C ALA A 109 -6.57 9.99 -12.54
N ALA A 110 -6.31 11.06 -13.30
CA ALA A 110 -5.11 11.18 -14.11
C ALA A 110 -3.90 11.75 -13.34
N ALA A 111 -3.99 12.00 -12.03
CA ALA A 111 -2.95 12.70 -11.28
C ALA A 111 -1.58 11.98 -11.30
N GLU A 112 -1.56 10.65 -11.35
CA GLU A 112 -0.31 9.86 -11.45
C GLU A 112 0.41 10.00 -12.80
N LEU A 113 -0.29 10.49 -13.83
CA LEU A 113 0.23 10.69 -15.18
C LEU A 113 0.54 12.17 -15.48
N MET A 114 0.27 13.07 -14.52
CA MET A 114 0.51 14.50 -14.66
C MET A 114 1.98 14.84 -14.47
N SER A 115 2.43 15.89 -15.16
CA SER A 115 3.73 16.49 -14.87
C SER A 115 3.72 17.19 -13.50
N ASP A 116 4.90 17.35 -12.88
CA ASP A 116 5.03 18.00 -11.56
C ASP A 116 4.31 19.36 -11.50
N ARG A 117 4.43 20.17 -12.57
CA ARG A 117 3.75 21.48 -12.66
C ARG A 117 2.23 21.37 -12.68
N GLU A 118 1.69 20.38 -13.39
CA GLU A 118 0.23 20.15 -13.43
C GLU A 118 -0.29 19.64 -12.09
N LEU A 119 0.50 18.80 -11.41
CA LEU A 119 0.22 18.26 -10.08
C LEU A 119 0.22 19.38 -9.02
N GLU A 120 1.18 20.29 -9.10
CA GLU A 120 1.26 21.47 -8.23
C GLU A 120 0.08 22.41 -8.45
N HIS A 121 -0.28 22.70 -9.71
CA HIS A 121 -1.49 23.47 -10.02
C HIS A 121 -2.78 22.82 -9.50
N LEU A 122 -2.89 21.49 -9.61
CA LEU A 122 -4.03 20.74 -9.10
C LEU A 122 -4.09 20.80 -7.56
N HIS A 123 -2.94 20.66 -6.89
CA HIS A 123 -2.83 20.83 -5.44
C HIS A 123 -3.32 22.22 -4.99
N ASP A 124 -2.88 23.26 -5.69
CA ASP A 124 -3.23 24.65 -5.41
C ASP A 124 -4.73 24.94 -5.57
N GLU A 125 -5.36 24.34 -6.59
CA GLU A 125 -6.80 24.48 -6.82
C GLU A 125 -7.61 23.84 -5.68
N TYR A 126 -7.20 22.63 -5.24
CA TYR A 126 -7.88 21.91 -4.18
C TYR A 126 -7.63 22.50 -2.79
N SER A 127 -6.43 23.01 -2.51
CA SER A 127 -6.12 23.68 -1.25
C SER A 127 -6.97 24.94 -1.07
N LYS A 128 -7.14 25.75 -2.14
CA LYS A 128 -8.03 26.92 -2.15
C LYS A 128 -9.49 26.54 -1.91
N ARG A 129 -9.98 25.48 -2.55
CA ARG A 129 -11.35 24.96 -2.32
C ARG A 129 -11.56 24.50 -0.88
N ALA A 130 -10.60 23.77 -0.32
CA ALA A 130 -10.65 23.32 1.08
C ALA A 130 -10.67 24.49 2.06
N ALA A 131 -9.81 25.50 1.86
CA ALA A 131 -9.79 26.71 2.66
C ALA A 131 -11.13 27.47 2.61
N HIS A 132 -11.73 27.60 1.42
CA HIS A 132 -13.03 28.23 1.27
C HIS A 132 -14.16 27.48 2.00
N MET A 133 -14.16 26.13 1.94
CA MET A 133 -15.12 25.33 2.70
C MET A 133 -14.96 25.52 4.21
N LEU A 134 -13.73 25.50 4.72
CA LEU A 134 -13.46 25.71 6.15
C LEU A 134 -13.94 27.09 6.62
N ALA A 135 -13.63 28.15 5.87
CA ALA A 135 -14.11 29.51 6.17
C ALA A 135 -15.66 29.58 6.19
N THR A 136 -16.32 28.86 5.29
CA THR A 136 -17.79 28.78 5.24
C THR A 136 -18.36 28.07 6.48
N LEU A 137 -17.73 26.98 6.93
CA LEU A 137 -18.11 26.26 8.14
C LEU A 137 -17.89 27.09 9.41
N GLU A 138 -16.80 27.86 9.50
CA GLU A 138 -16.54 28.76 10.63
C GLU A 138 -17.57 29.90 10.72
N ARG A 139 -17.96 30.48 9.58
CA ARG A 139 -19.04 31.47 9.51
C ARG A 139 -20.37 30.89 9.99
N HIS A 140 -20.68 29.65 9.61
CA HIS A 140 -21.88 28.97 10.12
C HIS A 140 -21.80 28.64 11.62
N ARG A 141 -20.63 28.20 12.12
CA ARG A 141 -20.43 27.89 13.54
C ARG A 141 -20.56 29.13 14.43
N SER A 142 -20.00 30.25 13.99
CA SER A 142 -20.08 31.54 14.70
C SER A 142 -21.49 32.13 14.71
N SER A 143 -22.24 32.02 13.61
CA SER A 143 -23.65 32.46 13.56
C SER A 143 -24.55 31.60 14.47
N THR A 144 -24.31 30.28 14.51
CA THR A 144 -25.05 29.35 15.37
C THR A 144 -24.78 29.59 16.86
N LYS A 145 -23.52 29.87 17.23
CA LYS A 145 -23.16 30.27 18.61
C LYS A 145 -23.78 31.61 19.02
N SER A 146 -23.84 32.58 18.12
CA SER A 146 -24.43 33.90 18.40
C SER A 146 -25.94 33.82 18.66
N LYS A 147 -26.66 32.98 17.90
CA LYS A 147 -28.10 32.77 18.06
C LYS A 147 -28.46 32.08 19.38
N ARG A 148 -27.63 31.14 19.84
CA ARG A 148 -27.80 30.37 21.09
C ARG A 148 -27.46 31.13 22.38
N ARG A 149 -26.80 32.30 22.25
CA ARG A 149 -26.40 33.16 23.39
C ARG A 149 -27.40 34.31 23.63
N LYS A 150 -28.38 34.48 22.73
CA LYS A 150 -29.46 35.48 22.79
C LYS A 150 -30.83 34.90 23.18
N THR A 151 -30.88 33.60 23.50
CA THR A 151 -32.04 32.89 24.08
C THR A 151 -31.70 32.52 25.51
#